data_AF-A0A5B8JEJ4-F1
#
_entry.id   AF-A0A5B8JEJ4-F1
#
_cell.length_a   1.000
_cell.length_b   1.000
_cell.length_c   1.000
_cell.angle_alpha   90.00
_cell.angle_beta   90.00
_cell.angle_gamma   90.00
#
_symmetry.space_group_name_H-M   'P 1'
#
loop_
_entity.id
_entity.type
_entity.pdbx_description
1 polymer ?
#
loop_
_entity_poly.entity_id
_entity_poly.type
_entity_poly.pdbx_seq_one_letter_code
_entity_poly.pdbx_strand_id
1 'polypeptide(L)'
;MSTAGDSGPPGRFSAMQTPLPCHAAAPRYSHRMGIWDRLTAALIGNRTAAALAMPEPAQPAGQSRAQAPAASESRNQPPAADEAPNVPHSPSDEAARRASAFYDAERAKAKGAGVTVKSYRAGYVSAESAKEHLVPGPDGRPPLRLVSSNNGLDLALPSGQLVDYKTLALRHFSIFAFRVVGTGYYDDEDKPRRFRNGQRLGILREPGNEYDPNAVALTAGRPAAKIGYVNKQRAKWVAEMLDSGQELSAIVIQTKSSPRALITTPEMLEYLQRD
;
A
#
# COMPACT_ATOMS: atom_id res chain seq x y z
N MET A 1 45.24 72.40 -17.44
CA MET A 1 44.80 73.66 -16.80
C MET A 1 43.30 73.52 -16.61
N SER A 2 42.85 73.14 -15.40
CA SER A 2 42.24 74.03 -14.40
C SER A 2 40.94 74.67 -14.91
N THR A 3 39.77 74.58 -14.29
CA THR A 3 39.39 74.33 -12.88
C THR A 3 37.87 74.06 -12.75
N ALA A 4 37.50 73.34 -11.67
CA ALA A 4 36.34 73.44 -10.74
C ALA A 4 35.11 74.29 -11.13
N GLY A 5 33.86 74.01 -10.72
CA GLY A 5 33.24 73.08 -9.76
C GLY A 5 31.86 73.63 -9.32
N ASP A 6 30.92 72.79 -8.85
CA ASP A 6 29.81 73.12 -7.91
C ASP A 6 28.95 71.84 -7.72
N SER A 7 28.90 71.15 -6.57
CA SER A 7 28.29 71.45 -5.26
C SER A 7 26.74 71.37 -5.25
N GLY A 8 26.22 70.42 -4.44
CA GLY A 8 24.83 69.93 -4.47
C GLY A 8 23.80 70.75 -3.68
N PRO A 9 22.61 70.17 -3.40
CA PRO A 9 22.35 69.79 -2.02
C PRO A 9 21.63 68.43 -1.82
N PRO A 10 21.62 67.90 -0.59
CA PRO A 10 21.09 66.57 -0.24
C PRO A 10 19.61 66.59 0.14
N GLY A 11 18.81 65.71 -0.45
CA GLY A 11 17.45 65.43 0.00
C GLY A 11 17.43 64.33 1.07
N ARG A 12 17.33 64.72 2.35
CA ARG A 12 16.87 63.87 3.44
C ARG A 12 15.39 64.18 3.71
N PHE A 13 14.52 63.18 3.63
CA PHE A 13 13.33 63.09 4.49
C PHE A 13 13.02 61.63 4.80
N SER A 14 13.17 61.30 6.08
CA SER A 14 12.63 60.10 6.72
C SER A 14 11.11 60.13 6.70
N ALA A 15 10.50 59.00 6.40
CA ALA A 15 9.24 58.62 7.04
C ALA A 15 9.31 57.13 7.40
N MET A 16 9.30 56.90 8.71
CA MET A 16 9.03 55.61 9.32
C MET A 16 7.65 55.11 8.88
N GLN A 17 7.55 53.86 8.45
CA GLN A 17 6.33 53.09 8.62
C GLN A 17 6.68 51.62 8.90
N THR A 18 6.61 51.33 10.20
CA THR A 18 6.17 50.11 10.88
C THR A 18 6.25 48.75 10.14
N PRO A 19 6.83 47.72 10.79
CA PRO A 19 6.79 46.34 10.30
C PRO A 19 5.36 45.79 10.38
N LEU A 20 4.84 45.30 9.25
CA LEU A 20 3.62 44.51 9.21
C LEU A 20 3.85 43.15 9.90
N PRO A 21 2.87 42.65 10.70
CA PRO A 21 3.00 41.40 11.42
C PRO A 21 3.00 40.19 10.49
N CYS A 22 3.89 39.24 10.81
CA CYS A 22 3.85 37.85 10.35
C CYS A 22 2.48 37.23 10.70
N HIS A 23 1.55 37.24 9.76
CA HIS A 23 0.42 36.31 9.79
C HIS A 23 0.80 35.07 8.99
N ALA A 24 1.23 34.04 9.72
CA ALA A 24 1.19 32.67 9.27
C ALA A 24 -0.26 32.34 8.87
N ALA A 25 -0.53 32.35 7.57
CA ALA A 25 -1.73 31.74 7.03
C ALA A 25 -1.55 30.22 7.10
N ALA A 26 -2.09 29.62 8.15
CA ALA A 26 -2.33 28.18 8.18
C ALA A 26 -3.12 27.80 6.93
N PRO A 27 -2.75 26.72 6.20
CA PRO A 27 -3.61 26.20 5.15
C PRO A 27 -4.92 25.78 5.81
N ARG A 28 -5.99 26.54 5.51
CA ARG A 28 -7.36 26.09 5.75
C ARG A 28 -7.56 24.89 4.83
N TYR A 29 -7.30 23.69 5.35
CA TYR A 29 -7.80 22.45 4.80
C TYR A 29 -9.32 22.54 4.78
N SER A 30 -9.86 23.01 3.67
CA SER A 30 -11.24 22.77 3.33
C SER A 30 -11.33 21.28 3.04
N HIS A 31 -11.80 20.50 4.02
CA HIS A 31 -12.35 19.16 3.79
C HIS A 31 -13.57 19.32 2.89
N ARG A 32 -13.36 19.54 1.59
CA ARG A 32 -14.34 19.16 0.59
C ARG A 32 -14.34 17.64 0.59
N MET A 33 -15.29 17.07 1.32
CA MET A 33 -15.65 15.67 1.22
C MET A 33 -15.66 15.28 -0.26
N GLY A 34 -14.81 14.32 -0.62
CA GLY A 34 -14.80 13.77 -1.95
C GLY A 34 -16.18 13.18 -2.26
N ILE A 35 -16.51 13.05 -3.55
CA ILE A 35 -17.75 12.42 -3.99
C ILE A 35 -17.93 11.02 -3.34
N TRP A 36 -16.83 10.37 -2.99
CA TRP A 36 -16.80 9.08 -2.30
C TRP A 36 -17.07 9.13 -0.79
N ASP A 37 -16.66 10.19 -0.05
CA ASP A 37 -17.01 10.33 1.37
C ASP A 37 -18.53 10.47 1.56
N ARG A 38 -19.20 11.14 0.62
CA ARG A 38 -20.67 11.28 0.61
C ARG A 38 -21.38 9.95 0.34
N LEU A 39 -20.80 9.08 -0.48
CA LEU A 39 -21.34 7.75 -0.77
C LEU A 39 -21.14 6.79 0.40
N THR A 40 -20.02 6.89 1.12
CA THR A 40 -19.76 6.08 2.33
C THR A 40 -20.69 6.48 3.48
N ALA A 41 -20.96 7.79 3.67
CA ALA A 41 -21.89 8.26 4.69
C ALA A 41 -23.34 7.78 4.46
N ALA A 42 -23.78 7.65 3.20
CA ALA A 42 -25.12 7.18 2.85
C ALA A 42 -25.35 5.68 3.11
N LEU A 43 -24.28 4.87 3.12
CA LEU A 43 -24.36 3.42 3.37
C LEU A 43 -24.35 3.07 4.87
N ILE A 44 -23.79 3.93 5.73
CA ILE A 44 -23.75 3.73 7.19
C ILE A 44 -25.09 4.11 7.84
N GLY A 45 -25.82 5.10 7.28
CA GLY A 45 -27.07 5.61 7.85
C GLY A 45 -28.27 4.65 7.86
N ASN A 46 -28.18 3.48 7.22
CA ASN A 46 -29.32 2.57 7.04
C ASN A 46 -29.32 1.32 7.95
N ARG A 47 -28.45 1.24 8.98
CA ARG A 47 -28.38 0.08 9.89
C ARG A 47 -28.82 0.32 11.34
N THR A 48 -29.32 1.50 11.69
CA THR A 48 -29.73 1.84 13.06
C THR A 48 -31.23 1.68 13.35
N ALA A 49 -31.94 0.79 12.66
CA ALA A 49 -33.39 0.60 12.89
C ALA A 49 -33.85 -0.85 13.16
N ALA A 50 -32.95 -1.84 13.28
CA ALA A 50 -33.40 -3.22 13.49
C ALA A 50 -32.39 -4.07 14.29
N ALA A 51 -32.38 -3.92 15.62
CA ALA A 51 -31.94 -4.98 16.55
C ALA A 51 -32.27 -4.60 18.00
N LEU A 52 -33.55 -4.70 18.37
CA LEU A 52 -34.02 -4.73 19.76
C LEU A 52 -35.07 -5.83 19.85
N ALA A 53 -34.65 -7.05 20.23
CA ALA A 53 -35.47 -8.07 20.92
C ALA A 53 -34.73 -9.43 21.01
N MET A 54 -34.18 -9.72 22.21
CA MET A 54 -34.27 -10.99 22.98
C MET A 54 -33.76 -12.33 22.36
N PRO A 55 -33.62 -13.42 23.15
CA PRO A 55 -32.97 -13.56 24.46
C PRO A 55 -31.94 -14.72 24.50
N GLU A 56 -31.19 -14.71 25.60
CA GLU A 56 -30.19 -15.65 26.11
C GLU A 56 -30.66 -17.12 26.25
N PRO A 57 -29.80 -18.12 25.97
CA PRO A 57 -30.00 -19.48 26.47
C PRO A 57 -28.95 -19.91 27.52
N ALA A 58 -29.51 -20.46 28.59
CA ALA A 58 -28.98 -21.15 29.75
C ALA A 58 -27.72 -22.04 29.54
N GLN A 59 -26.81 -21.95 30.51
CA GLN A 59 -25.76 -22.93 30.79
C GLN A 59 -26.32 -24.14 31.56
N PRO A 60 -25.74 -25.35 31.36
CA PRO A 60 -25.78 -26.39 32.38
C PRO A 60 -24.45 -26.55 33.11
N ALA A 61 -24.59 -26.73 34.42
CA ALA A 61 -23.55 -26.97 35.40
C ALA A 61 -23.08 -28.44 35.43
N GLY A 62 -21.86 -28.64 35.93
CA GLY A 62 -21.54 -29.74 36.84
C GLY A 62 -20.68 -30.89 36.31
N GLN A 63 -19.48 -31.01 36.88
CA GLN A 63 -18.83 -32.23 37.42
C GLN A 63 -17.35 -31.87 37.74
N SER A 64 -16.99 -31.59 39.00
CA SER A 64 -16.68 -32.48 40.13
C SER A 64 -15.26 -33.10 40.11
N ARG A 65 -14.33 -32.36 40.72
CA ARG A 65 -13.37 -32.68 41.82
C ARG A 65 -12.72 -34.09 41.95
N ALA A 66 -11.44 -34.02 42.38
CA ALA A 66 -10.58 -34.99 43.09
C ALA A 66 -9.76 -35.94 42.18
N GLN A 67 -8.47 -36.25 42.39
CA GLN A 67 -7.58 -36.19 43.56
C GLN A 67 -6.12 -36.36 43.07
N ALA A 68 -5.15 -35.74 43.76
CA ALA A 68 -3.75 -36.18 43.81
C ALA A 68 -3.58 -37.12 45.03
N PRO A 69 -2.53 -37.98 45.18
CA PRO A 69 -1.15 -37.50 45.37
C PRO A 69 0.02 -38.40 44.88
N ALA A 70 1.20 -37.76 44.81
CA ALA A 70 2.58 -38.21 45.12
C ALA A 70 3.14 -39.55 44.59
N ALA A 71 4.25 -39.50 43.83
CA ALA A 71 5.62 -39.63 44.35
C ALA A 71 6.65 -39.91 43.24
N SER A 72 7.72 -39.11 43.25
CA SER A 72 9.11 -39.37 42.83
C SER A 72 9.44 -40.48 41.81
N GLU A 73 10.00 -40.10 40.67
CA GLU A 73 11.24 -40.74 40.21
C GLU A 73 12.11 -39.80 39.35
N SER A 74 13.39 -39.84 39.66
CA SER A 74 14.47 -39.02 39.17
C SER A 74 15.07 -39.61 37.91
N ARG A 75 15.80 -38.77 37.14
CA ARG A 75 16.89 -39.14 36.23
C ARG A 75 16.52 -39.46 34.78
N ASN A 76 16.59 -38.43 33.92
CA ASN A 76 17.49 -38.37 32.75
C ASN A 76 17.00 -37.26 31.79
N GLN A 77 17.40 -36.01 32.04
CA GLN A 77 17.36 -34.96 31.03
C GLN A 77 18.78 -34.82 30.43
N PRO A 78 18.96 -35.02 29.12
CA PRO A 78 20.18 -34.60 28.43
C PRO A 78 20.28 -33.07 28.41
N PRO A 79 21.50 -32.51 28.37
CA PRO A 79 21.71 -31.07 28.50
C PRO A 79 21.06 -30.30 27.34
N ALA A 80 20.46 -29.16 27.71
CA ALA A 80 19.84 -28.20 26.83
C ALA A 80 20.71 -27.90 25.61
N ALA A 81 20.20 -28.26 24.43
CA ALA A 81 20.60 -27.62 23.20
C ALA A 81 20.20 -26.14 23.32
N ASP A 82 21.14 -25.26 22.97
CA ASP A 82 20.97 -23.82 22.88
C ASP A 82 19.57 -23.45 22.36
N GLU A 83 18.69 -22.98 23.26
CA GLU A 83 17.55 -22.18 22.86
C GLU A 83 18.12 -20.88 22.29
N ALA A 84 18.34 -20.90 20.98
CA ALA A 84 18.53 -19.70 20.19
C ALA A 84 17.46 -18.70 20.63
N PRO A 85 17.82 -17.43 20.88
CA PRO A 85 16.87 -16.44 21.37
C PRO A 85 15.66 -16.44 20.45
N ASN A 86 14.47 -16.62 21.02
CA ASN A 86 13.19 -16.45 20.33
C ASN A 86 13.09 -14.99 19.89
N VAL A 87 13.71 -14.68 18.75
CA VAL A 87 13.70 -13.35 18.16
C VAL A 87 12.23 -13.06 17.83
N PRO A 88 11.61 -12.03 18.42
CA PRO A 88 10.27 -11.62 18.01
C PRO A 88 10.33 -11.31 16.52
N HIS A 89 9.72 -12.18 15.72
CA HIS A 89 9.63 -11.97 14.28
C HIS A 89 8.64 -10.84 14.03
N SER A 90 9.00 -9.92 13.14
CA SER A 90 8.10 -8.87 12.70
C SER A 90 6.81 -9.51 12.16
N PRO A 91 5.62 -8.94 12.44
CA PRO A 91 4.37 -9.55 11.98
C PRO A 91 4.24 -9.61 10.43
N SER A 92 5.09 -8.88 9.68
CA SER A 92 5.26 -9.00 8.22
C SER A 92 5.97 -10.29 7.84
N ASP A 93 7.00 -10.67 8.59
CA ASP A 93 7.70 -11.94 8.42
C ASP A 93 6.77 -13.10 8.74
N GLU A 94 5.91 -12.96 9.76
CA GLU A 94 4.91 -13.98 10.07
C GLU A 94 3.85 -14.10 8.97
N ALA A 95 3.34 -12.98 8.45
CA ALA A 95 2.42 -12.98 7.31
C ALA A 95 3.07 -13.57 6.05
N ALA A 96 4.34 -13.25 5.77
CA ALA A 96 5.10 -13.83 4.67
C ALA A 96 5.33 -15.33 4.86
N ARG A 97 5.63 -15.80 6.09
CA ARG A 97 5.73 -17.22 6.42
C ARG A 97 4.40 -17.93 6.26
N ARG A 98 3.29 -17.35 6.73
CA ARG A 98 1.94 -17.90 6.54
C ARG A 98 1.56 -17.94 5.07
N ALA A 99 1.88 -16.91 4.30
CA ALA A 99 1.67 -16.88 2.85
C ALA A 99 2.53 -17.92 2.12
N SER A 100 3.79 -18.09 2.53
CA SER A 100 4.68 -19.13 1.99
C SER A 100 4.17 -20.52 2.35
N ALA A 101 3.77 -20.76 3.60
CA ALA A 101 3.21 -22.03 4.04
C ALA A 101 1.90 -22.36 3.31
N PHE A 102 1.05 -21.35 3.09
CA PHE A 102 -0.17 -21.49 2.31
C PHE A 102 0.13 -21.80 0.83
N TYR A 103 1.11 -21.12 0.25
CA TYR A 103 1.60 -21.41 -1.09
C TYR A 103 2.15 -22.82 -1.21
N ASP A 104 2.96 -23.28 -0.25
CA ASP A 104 3.54 -24.63 -0.26
C ASP A 104 2.47 -25.72 -0.07
N ALA A 105 1.49 -25.48 0.79
CA ALA A 105 0.33 -26.37 0.97
C ALA A 105 -0.51 -26.48 -0.30
N GLU A 106 -0.82 -25.37 -0.96
CA GLU A 106 -1.55 -25.36 -2.23
C GLU A 106 -0.73 -25.95 -3.38
N ARG A 107 0.58 -25.73 -3.41
CA ARG A 107 1.50 -26.37 -4.36
C ARG A 107 1.51 -27.90 -4.17
N ALA A 108 1.49 -28.37 -2.93
CA ALA A 108 1.40 -29.80 -2.62
C ALA A 108 0.06 -30.39 -3.09
N LYS A 109 -1.06 -29.68 -2.88
CA LYS A 109 -2.37 -30.08 -3.41
C LYS A 109 -2.39 -30.12 -4.95
N ALA A 110 -1.88 -29.08 -5.61
CA ALA A 110 -1.83 -29.02 -7.07
C ALA A 110 -0.97 -30.14 -7.68
N LYS A 111 0.16 -30.46 -7.03
CA LYS A 111 1.01 -31.61 -7.40
C LYS A 111 0.26 -32.93 -7.23
N GLY A 112 -0.54 -33.08 -6.16
CA GLY A 112 -1.39 -34.25 -5.93
C GLY A 112 -2.53 -34.40 -6.94
N ALA A 113 -3.01 -33.29 -7.50
CA ALA A 113 -4.09 -33.26 -8.50
C ALA A 113 -3.60 -33.46 -9.95
N GLY A 114 -2.29 -33.63 -10.20
CA GLY A 114 -1.74 -33.80 -11.55
C GLY A 114 -1.83 -32.55 -12.44
N VAL A 115 -2.15 -31.39 -11.87
CA VAL A 115 -2.27 -30.12 -12.59
C VAL A 115 -0.96 -29.34 -12.49
N THR A 116 -0.47 -28.79 -13.59
CA THR A 116 0.75 -27.95 -13.56
C THR A 116 0.47 -26.65 -12.82
N VAL A 117 1.35 -26.31 -11.86
CA VAL A 117 1.31 -25.08 -11.01
C VAL A 117 1.31 -23.76 -11.83
N LYS A 118 1.46 -23.83 -13.16
CA LYS A 118 1.30 -22.69 -14.07
C LYS A 118 -0.16 -22.30 -14.33
N SER A 119 -1.11 -23.25 -14.28
CA SER A 119 -2.54 -22.96 -14.48
C SER A 119 -3.29 -22.75 -13.16
N TYR A 120 -2.72 -23.22 -12.05
CA TYR A 120 -3.24 -23.02 -10.71
C TYR A 120 -2.45 -21.89 -10.05
N ARG A 121 -3.06 -20.72 -9.85
CA ARG A 121 -2.55 -19.68 -8.94
C ARG A 121 -2.66 -20.19 -7.50
N ALA A 122 -1.98 -21.28 -7.19
CA ALA A 122 -1.89 -21.91 -5.89
C ALA A 122 -1.57 -20.84 -4.85
N GLY A 123 -2.46 -20.68 -3.87
CA GLY A 123 -2.35 -19.66 -2.85
C GLY A 123 -3.19 -18.40 -3.05
N TYR A 124 -3.75 -18.15 -4.25
CA TYR A 124 -4.60 -16.99 -4.49
C TYR A 124 -6.08 -17.26 -4.20
N VAL A 125 -6.75 -16.30 -3.57
CA VAL A 125 -8.21 -16.30 -3.42
C VAL A 125 -8.87 -16.13 -4.79
N SER A 126 -10.01 -16.79 -5.00
CA SER A 126 -10.86 -16.52 -6.16
C SER A 126 -11.37 -15.08 -6.13
N ALA A 127 -11.74 -14.53 -7.29
CA ALA A 127 -12.25 -13.15 -7.35
C ALA A 127 -13.56 -12.94 -6.57
N GLU A 128 -14.35 -14.00 -6.40
CA GLU A 128 -15.61 -13.98 -5.63
C GLU A 128 -15.31 -13.96 -4.12
N SER A 129 -14.51 -14.91 -3.63
CA SER A 129 -14.12 -14.97 -2.22
C SER A 129 -13.25 -13.77 -1.81
N ALA A 130 -12.46 -13.20 -2.74
CA ALA A 130 -11.78 -11.94 -2.49
C ALA A 130 -12.76 -10.79 -2.16
N LYS A 131 -13.95 -10.73 -2.77
CA LYS A 131 -14.94 -9.68 -2.42
C LYS A 131 -15.48 -9.85 -1.00
N GLU A 132 -15.66 -11.09 -0.56
CA GLU A 132 -16.15 -11.41 0.79
C GLU A 132 -15.11 -11.09 1.87
N HIS A 133 -13.83 -11.24 1.55
CA HIS A 133 -12.73 -10.98 2.50
C HIS A 133 -12.16 -9.55 2.43
N LEU A 134 -12.33 -8.84 1.31
CA LEU A 134 -11.91 -7.44 1.14
C LEU A 134 -12.95 -6.46 1.67
N VAL A 135 -13.36 -6.65 2.92
CA VAL A 135 -14.28 -5.76 3.62
C VAL A 135 -13.47 -4.72 4.39
N PRO A 136 -13.78 -3.42 4.32
CA PRO A 136 -13.13 -2.40 5.13
C PRO A 136 -13.26 -2.75 6.61
N GLY A 137 -12.15 -2.73 7.34
CA GLY A 137 -12.17 -2.82 8.80
C GLY A 137 -12.79 -1.58 9.46
N PRO A 138 -12.82 -1.52 10.79
CA PRO A 138 -13.32 -0.35 11.54
C PRO A 138 -12.67 0.97 11.11
N ASP A 139 -11.40 0.90 10.69
CA ASP A 139 -10.60 2.05 10.26
C ASP A 139 -10.81 2.42 8.78
N GLY A 140 -11.77 1.79 8.08
CA GLY A 140 -12.01 1.97 6.64
C GLY A 140 -10.93 1.35 5.73
N ARG A 141 -9.91 0.71 6.31
CA ARG A 141 -8.77 0.13 5.58
C ARG A 141 -9.00 -1.36 5.27
N PRO A 142 -8.47 -1.87 4.14
CA PRO A 142 -8.62 -3.28 3.82
C PRO A 142 -7.75 -4.14 4.77
N PRO A 143 -8.14 -5.37 5.09
CA PRO A 143 -7.29 -6.31 5.81
C PRO A 143 -6.24 -6.88 4.85
N LEU A 144 -5.37 -6.03 4.32
CA LEU A 144 -4.34 -6.40 3.37
C LEU A 144 -2.97 -5.97 3.85
N ARG A 145 -1.98 -6.77 3.47
CA ARG A 145 -0.56 -6.47 3.61
C ARG A 145 0.16 -6.85 2.32
N LEU A 146 1.28 -6.22 2.07
CA LEU A 146 2.15 -6.53 0.96
C LEU A 146 3.22 -7.50 1.43
N VAL A 147 3.29 -8.68 0.81
CA VAL A 147 4.22 -9.75 1.20
C VAL A 147 5.09 -10.17 0.03
N SER A 148 6.31 -10.60 0.34
CA SER A 148 7.21 -11.21 -0.64
C SER A 148 6.66 -12.57 -1.09
N SER A 149 6.63 -12.78 -2.40
CA SER A 149 6.17 -14.02 -3.03
C SER A 149 7.13 -14.46 -4.15
N ASN A 150 6.90 -15.66 -4.68
CA ASN A 150 7.65 -16.17 -5.85
C ASN A 150 7.49 -15.31 -7.12
N ASN A 151 6.51 -14.40 -7.15
CA ASN A 151 6.26 -13.49 -8.26
C ASN A 151 6.72 -12.05 -8.00
N GLY A 152 7.26 -11.78 -6.81
CA GLY A 152 7.73 -10.47 -6.39
C GLY A 152 7.06 -10.05 -5.09
N LEU A 153 6.12 -9.12 -5.18
CA LEU A 153 5.28 -8.68 -4.08
C LEU A 153 3.81 -8.94 -4.44
N ASP A 154 3.10 -9.59 -3.54
CA ASP A 154 1.67 -9.85 -3.65
C ASP A 154 0.93 -9.28 -2.43
N LEU A 155 -0.38 -9.08 -2.60
CA LEU A 155 -1.25 -8.68 -1.50
C LEU A 155 -1.69 -9.94 -0.76
N ALA A 156 -1.60 -9.96 0.56
CA ALA A 156 -2.02 -11.07 1.39
C ALA A 156 -3.08 -10.63 2.41
N LEU A 157 -4.06 -11.51 2.64
CA LEU A 157 -5.00 -11.45 3.74
C LEU A 157 -4.31 -11.91 5.05
N PRO A 158 -4.86 -11.59 6.24
CA PRO A 158 -4.34 -12.06 7.52
C PRO A 158 -4.30 -13.60 7.64
N SER A 159 -5.17 -14.28 6.89
CA SER A 159 -5.22 -15.74 6.77
C SER A 159 -4.03 -16.32 5.99
N GLY A 160 -3.19 -15.49 5.35
CA GLY A 160 -2.08 -15.91 4.50
C GLY A 160 -2.46 -16.13 3.04
N GLN A 161 -3.74 -16.04 2.68
CA GLN A 161 -4.17 -16.19 1.28
C GLN A 161 -3.79 -14.95 0.46
N LEU A 162 -3.35 -15.17 -0.78
CA LEU A 162 -2.92 -14.10 -1.68
C LEU A 162 -4.09 -13.54 -2.49
N VAL A 163 -4.13 -12.23 -2.68
CA VAL A 163 -5.14 -11.56 -3.48
C VAL A 163 -4.50 -11.13 -4.79
N ASP A 164 -5.15 -11.47 -5.92
CA ASP A 164 -4.68 -11.00 -7.21
C ASP A 164 -4.87 -9.49 -7.30
N TYR A 165 -3.81 -8.79 -7.68
CA TYR A 165 -3.81 -7.36 -7.92
C TYR A 165 -4.78 -6.92 -9.03
N LYS A 166 -5.30 -7.86 -9.84
CA LYS A 166 -6.35 -7.59 -10.84
C LYS A 166 -7.77 -7.54 -10.26
N THR A 167 -7.93 -7.93 -8.99
CA THR A 167 -9.24 -7.99 -8.34
C THR A 167 -9.88 -6.60 -8.31
N LEU A 168 -11.09 -6.48 -8.85
CA LEU A 168 -11.78 -5.20 -8.98
C LEU A 168 -12.08 -4.55 -7.63
N ALA A 169 -12.28 -5.34 -6.58
CA ALA A 169 -12.57 -4.85 -5.22
C ALA A 169 -11.45 -3.95 -4.65
N LEU A 170 -10.20 -4.12 -5.10
CA LEU A 170 -9.07 -3.28 -4.70
C LEU A 170 -9.26 -1.80 -5.06
N ARG A 171 -10.07 -1.51 -6.08
CA ARG A 171 -10.36 -0.13 -6.50
C ARG A 171 -11.12 0.67 -5.45
N HIS A 172 -11.93 0.02 -4.61
CA HIS A 172 -12.63 0.70 -3.51
C HIS A 172 -11.66 1.27 -2.47
N PHE A 173 -10.45 0.72 -2.41
CA PHE A 173 -9.39 1.17 -1.50
C PHE A 173 -8.35 2.04 -2.20
N SER A 174 -8.63 2.52 -3.43
CA SER A 174 -7.66 3.25 -4.26
C SER A 174 -6.34 2.50 -4.46
N ILE A 175 -6.39 1.17 -4.56
CA ILE A 175 -5.24 0.32 -4.85
C ILE A 175 -5.32 -0.11 -6.32
N PHE A 176 -4.33 0.29 -7.11
CA PHE A 176 -4.30 0.03 -8.54
C PHE A 176 -2.99 -0.64 -8.93
N ALA A 177 -3.06 -1.73 -9.68
CA ALA A 177 -1.87 -2.38 -10.21
C ALA A 177 -1.95 -2.55 -11.73
N PHE A 178 -0.88 -2.20 -12.42
CA PHE A 178 -0.80 -2.28 -13.87
C PHE A 178 0.63 -2.49 -14.35
N ARG A 179 0.77 -2.88 -15.62
CA ARG A 179 2.05 -2.99 -16.29
C ARG A 179 2.51 -1.60 -16.69
N VAL A 180 3.77 -1.26 -16.40
CA VAL A 180 4.40 -0.04 -16.92
C VAL A 180 4.67 -0.24 -18.42
N VAL A 181 4.28 0.74 -19.22
CA VAL A 181 4.45 0.71 -20.68
C VAL A 181 5.51 1.71 -21.13
N GLY A 182 6.10 1.46 -22.29
CA GLY A 182 7.10 2.36 -22.87
C GLY A 182 8.45 2.36 -22.14
N THR A 183 8.77 1.31 -21.37
CA THR A 183 10.06 1.22 -20.65
C THR A 183 11.24 1.22 -21.61
N GLY A 184 11.10 0.55 -22.76
CA GLY A 184 12.17 0.47 -23.77
C GLY A 184 12.54 1.80 -24.44
N TYR A 185 11.71 2.85 -24.34
CA TYR A 185 12.08 4.18 -24.85
C TYR A 185 13.03 4.94 -23.92
N TYR A 186 13.14 4.49 -22.66
CA TYR A 186 13.93 5.14 -21.61
C TYR A 186 15.04 4.23 -21.06
N ASP A 187 15.12 3.01 -21.57
CA ASP A 187 16.21 2.09 -21.25
C ASP A 187 17.38 2.39 -22.18
N ASP A 188 18.56 2.59 -21.60
CA ASP A 188 19.80 2.63 -22.36
C ASP A 188 20.13 1.23 -22.85
N GLU A 189 20.42 1.08 -24.15
CA GLU A 189 20.76 -0.23 -24.75
C GLU A 189 21.99 -0.87 -24.08
N ASP A 190 22.98 -0.05 -23.72
CA ASP A 190 24.20 -0.49 -23.03
C ASP A 190 23.99 -0.79 -21.54
N LYS A 191 22.91 -0.25 -20.93
CA LYS A 191 22.65 -0.38 -19.49
C LYS A 191 21.15 -0.46 -19.20
N PRO A 192 20.50 -1.59 -19.53
CA PRO A 192 19.08 -1.76 -19.32
C PRO A 192 18.74 -1.58 -17.84
N ARG A 193 17.69 -0.80 -17.56
CA ARG A 193 17.30 -0.50 -16.19
C ARG A 193 16.79 -1.76 -15.50
N ARG A 194 17.47 -2.16 -14.42
CA ARG A 194 17.04 -3.27 -13.59
C ARG A 194 16.11 -2.77 -12.49
N PHE A 195 14.83 -3.13 -12.60
CA PHE A 195 13.85 -2.89 -11.55
C PHE A 195 14.02 -3.88 -10.40
N ARG A 196 13.79 -3.42 -9.18
CA ARG A 196 13.73 -4.28 -7.98
C ARG A 196 12.30 -4.34 -7.47
N ASN A 197 11.85 -5.51 -7.02
CA ASN A 197 10.57 -5.60 -6.31
C ASN A 197 10.66 -4.74 -5.03
N GLY A 198 9.61 -3.99 -4.73
CA GLY A 198 9.54 -3.02 -3.64
C GLY A 198 10.16 -1.66 -3.95
N GLN A 199 10.76 -1.48 -5.13
CA GLN A 199 11.33 -0.19 -5.52
C GLN A 199 10.25 0.88 -5.60
N ARG A 200 10.43 1.97 -4.84
CA ARG A 200 9.57 3.16 -4.93
C ARG A 200 9.75 3.87 -6.27
N LEU A 201 8.64 4.33 -6.82
CA LEU A 201 8.55 5.08 -8.06
C LEU A 201 7.88 6.44 -7.78
N GLY A 202 8.35 7.47 -8.47
CA GLY A 202 7.67 8.74 -8.56
C GLY A 202 6.58 8.69 -9.62
N ILE A 203 5.59 9.57 -9.48
CA ILE A 203 4.48 9.73 -10.41
C ILE A 203 4.48 11.19 -10.86
N LEU A 204 4.45 11.42 -12.17
CA LEU A 204 4.46 12.75 -12.76
C LEU A 204 3.34 12.88 -13.79
N ARG A 205 2.48 13.87 -13.58
CA ARG A 205 1.39 14.21 -14.51
C ARG A 205 1.94 15.01 -15.70
N GLU A 206 1.62 14.59 -16.93
CA GLU A 206 2.02 15.28 -18.17
C GLU A 206 0.77 15.67 -19.01
N PRO A 207 0.05 16.76 -18.66
CA PRO A 207 -1.19 17.14 -19.36
C PRO A 207 -0.96 17.69 -20.77
N GLY A 208 0.23 18.23 -21.04
CA GLY A 208 0.63 18.73 -22.36
C GLY A 208 1.25 17.67 -23.29
N ASN A 209 1.07 16.38 -23.00
CA ASN A 209 1.59 15.31 -23.86
C ASN A 209 0.81 15.25 -25.18
N GLU A 210 1.52 15.27 -26.31
CA GLU A 210 0.93 15.31 -27.66
C GLU A 210 0.06 14.09 -27.99
N TYR A 211 0.36 12.93 -27.40
CA TYR A 211 -0.30 11.66 -27.73
C TYR A 211 -1.48 11.32 -26.82
N ASP A 212 -1.40 11.71 -25.54
CA ASP A 212 -2.45 11.45 -24.56
C ASP A 212 -2.50 12.58 -23.53
N PRO A 213 -3.57 13.41 -23.50
CA PRO A 213 -3.70 14.47 -22.50
C PRO A 213 -3.80 13.93 -21.07
N ASN A 214 -4.09 12.64 -20.88
CA ASN A 214 -4.12 11.98 -19.58
C ASN A 214 -2.79 11.30 -19.22
N ALA A 215 -1.71 11.56 -19.96
CA ALA A 215 -0.43 10.89 -19.72
C ALA A 215 0.06 11.10 -18.27
N VAL A 216 0.49 9.99 -17.67
CA VAL A 216 1.12 9.94 -16.36
C VAL A 216 2.41 9.15 -16.49
N ALA A 217 3.54 9.83 -16.33
CA ALA A 217 4.86 9.24 -16.34
C ALA A 217 5.20 8.65 -14.97
N LEU A 218 5.92 7.53 -14.99
CA LEU A 218 6.56 6.96 -13.81
C LEU A 218 8.04 7.32 -13.83
N THR A 219 8.58 7.66 -12.67
CA THR A 219 9.99 8.03 -12.51
C THR A 219 10.67 7.16 -11.47
N ALA A 220 11.98 6.97 -11.59
CA ALA A 220 12.78 6.22 -10.62
C ALA A 220 14.20 6.78 -10.49
N GLY A 221 14.78 6.60 -9.31
CA GLY A 221 16.15 6.99 -8.99
C GLY A 221 16.27 8.42 -8.46
N ARG A 222 17.52 8.83 -8.21
CA ARG A 222 17.92 10.20 -7.87
C ARG A 222 19.11 10.56 -8.76
N PRO A 223 18.98 11.53 -9.70
CA PRO A 223 17.78 12.32 -10.01
C PRO A 223 16.64 11.47 -10.58
N ALA A 224 15.40 11.97 -10.49
CA ALA A 224 14.21 11.26 -10.95
C ALA A 224 14.21 11.15 -12.48
N ALA A 225 14.53 9.96 -13.00
CA ALA A 225 14.50 9.68 -14.43
C ALA A 225 13.18 9.01 -14.82
N LYS A 226 12.58 9.38 -15.96
CA LYS A 226 11.40 8.70 -16.49
C LYS A 226 11.76 7.26 -16.84
N ILE A 227 10.87 6.34 -16.50
CA ILE A 227 11.04 4.89 -16.76
C ILE A 227 9.94 4.33 -17.65
N GLY A 228 8.93 5.13 -17.99
CA GLY A 228 7.76 4.70 -18.74
C GLY A 228 6.50 5.40 -18.24
N TYR A 229 5.37 4.87 -18.67
CA TYR A 229 4.05 5.46 -18.44
C TYR A 229 3.07 4.48 -17.82
N VAL A 230 2.05 5.05 -17.18
CA VAL A 230 0.81 4.35 -16.88
C VAL A 230 0.13 3.96 -18.19
N ASN A 231 -0.44 2.76 -18.26
CA ASN A 231 -1.13 2.32 -19.48
C ASN A 231 -2.36 3.20 -19.77
N LYS A 232 -2.66 3.45 -21.06
CA LYS A 232 -3.75 4.35 -21.50
C LYS A 232 -5.11 4.08 -20.84
N GLN A 233 -5.46 2.80 -20.62
CA GLN A 233 -6.72 2.41 -19.98
C GLN A 233 -6.85 2.86 -18.52
N ARG A 234 -5.74 3.09 -17.82
CA ARG A 234 -5.71 3.56 -16.42
C ARG A 234 -5.27 5.01 -16.29
N ALA A 235 -4.56 5.53 -17.30
CA ALA A 235 -4.03 6.88 -17.32
C ALA A 235 -5.10 7.93 -17.00
N LYS A 236 -6.31 7.82 -17.59
CA LYS A 236 -7.44 8.72 -17.28
C LYS A 236 -7.76 8.79 -15.78
N TRP A 237 -7.94 7.65 -15.11
CA TRP A 237 -8.29 7.65 -13.69
C TRP A 237 -7.15 8.12 -12.80
N VAL A 238 -5.91 7.76 -13.14
CA VAL A 238 -4.73 8.22 -12.38
C VAL A 238 -4.54 9.73 -12.55
N ALA A 239 -4.74 10.23 -13.77
CA ALA A 239 -4.73 11.67 -14.07
C ALA A 239 -5.80 12.40 -13.26
N GLU A 240 -7.06 11.92 -13.27
CA GLU A 240 -8.15 12.53 -12.48
C GLU A 240 -7.82 12.61 -10.97
N MET A 241 -7.21 11.56 -10.40
CA MET A 241 -6.77 11.59 -9.00
C MET A 241 -5.68 12.66 -8.77
N LEU A 242 -4.64 12.70 -9.61
CA LEU A 242 -3.58 13.71 -9.51
C LEU A 242 -4.11 15.13 -9.71
N ASP A 243 -4.97 15.32 -10.71
CA ASP A 243 -5.58 16.61 -11.07
C ASP A 243 -6.56 17.09 -9.97
N SER A 244 -7.12 16.18 -9.17
CA SER A 244 -7.89 16.51 -7.97
C SER A 244 -7.04 16.92 -6.77
N GLY A 245 -5.71 16.90 -6.90
CA GLY A 245 -4.76 17.20 -5.83
C GLY A 245 -4.46 16.01 -4.91
N GLN A 246 -4.87 14.79 -5.28
CA GLN A 246 -4.59 13.60 -4.49
C GLN A 246 -3.12 13.20 -4.66
N GLU A 247 -2.41 13.06 -3.54
CA GLU A 247 -1.06 12.52 -3.54
C GLU A 247 -1.09 11.00 -3.79
N LEU A 248 -0.27 10.56 -4.74
CA LEU A 248 -0.12 9.15 -5.07
C LEU A 248 1.34 8.73 -4.92
N SER A 249 1.54 7.49 -4.49
CA SER A 249 2.82 6.83 -4.44
C SER A 249 2.75 5.51 -5.21
N ALA A 250 3.90 5.09 -5.75
CA ALA A 250 4.01 3.90 -6.56
C ALA A 250 5.15 3.00 -6.09
N ILE A 251 4.96 1.68 -6.19
CA ILE A 251 6.01 0.68 -5.97
C ILE A 251 6.01 -0.37 -7.08
N VAL A 252 7.18 -0.91 -7.39
CA VAL A 252 7.31 -2.07 -8.29
C VAL A 252 6.92 -3.33 -7.53
N ILE A 253 5.92 -4.07 -8.00
CA ILE A 253 5.48 -5.32 -7.39
C ILE A 253 5.99 -6.57 -8.12
N GLN A 254 6.26 -6.49 -9.42
CA GLN A 254 6.74 -7.64 -10.21
C GLN A 254 7.70 -7.17 -11.30
N THR A 255 8.75 -7.93 -11.60
CA THR A 255 9.80 -7.56 -12.57
C THR A 255 10.08 -8.59 -13.68
N LYS A 256 9.50 -9.81 -13.63
CA LYS A 256 9.90 -10.96 -14.46
C LYS A 256 9.85 -10.76 -15.99
N SER A 257 8.97 -9.92 -16.52
CA SER A 257 8.85 -9.69 -17.97
C SER A 257 8.68 -8.22 -18.32
N SER A 258 7.92 -7.51 -17.49
CA SER A 258 7.88 -6.06 -17.47
C SER A 258 7.51 -5.62 -16.07
N PRO A 259 8.05 -4.47 -15.63
CA PRO A 259 7.72 -3.96 -14.32
C PRO A 259 6.20 -3.75 -14.22
N ARG A 260 5.62 -4.29 -13.15
CA ARG A 260 4.28 -3.92 -12.71
C ARG A 260 4.40 -2.97 -11.54
N ALA A 261 3.68 -1.86 -11.63
CA ALA A 261 3.60 -0.89 -10.55
C ALA A 261 2.26 -1.06 -9.83
N LEU A 262 2.30 -0.96 -8.50
CA LEU A 262 1.14 -0.72 -7.65
C LEU A 262 1.15 0.76 -7.26
N ILE A 263 0.06 1.45 -7.54
CA ILE A 263 -0.21 2.85 -7.19
C ILE A 263 -1.30 2.87 -6.14
N THR A 264 -1.07 3.67 -5.10
CA THR A 264 -2.07 4.00 -4.08
C THR A 264 -1.65 5.30 -3.36
N THR A 265 -2.38 5.72 -2.33
CA THR A 265 -1.97 6.87 -1.52
C THR A 265 -0.73 6.52 -0.70
N PRO A 266 0.13 7.50 -0.34
CA PRO A 266 1.29 7.25 0.53
C PRO A 266 0.92 6.51 1.83
N GLU A 267 -0.16 6.94 2.49
CA GLU A 267 -0.64 6.32 3.73
C GLU A 267 -1.10 4.87 3.55
N MET A 268 -1.81 4.58 2.46
CA MET A 268 -2.25 3.21 2.15
C MET A 268 -1.05 2.34 1.82
N LEU A 269 -0.05 2.88 1.11
CA LEU A 269 1.16 2.14 0.79
C LEU A 269 1.94 1.77 2.05
N GLU A 270 2.12 2.70 2.98
CA GLU A 270 2.75 2.45 4.29
C GLU A 270 1.95 1.44 5.10
N TYR A 271 0.64 1.57 5.13
CA TYR A 271 -0.24 0.60 5.78
C TYR A 271 -0.10 -0.79 5.15
N LEU A 272 -0.03 -0.92 3.83
CA LEU A 272 0.17 -2.21 3.18
C LEU A 272 1.57 -2.78 3.49
N GLN A 273 2.58 -1.93 3.64
CA GLN A 273 3.96 -2.32 3.97
C GLN A 273 4.20 -2.53 5.46
N ARG A 274 3.16 -2.45 6.29
CA ARG A 274 3.29 -2.61 7.75
C ARG A 274 3.75 -4.01 8.14
N ASP A 275 4.60 -4.03 9.16
CA ASP A 275 4.97 -5.21 9.91
C ASP A 275 3.78 -5.72 10.74
#